data_AF-A0A533ZYK4-F1
#
_entry.id   AF-A0A533ZYK4-F1
#
_cell.length_a   1.000
_cell.length_b   1.000
_cell.length_c   1.000
_cell.angle_alpha   90.00
_cell.angle_beta   90.00
_cell.angle_gamma   90.00
#
_symmetry.space_group_name_H-M   'P 1'
#
loop_
_entity.id
_entity.type
_entity.pdbx_description
1 polymer ?
#
loop_
_entity_poly.entity_id
_entity_poly.type
_entity_poly.pdbx_seq_one_letter_code
_entity_poly.pdbx_strand_id
1 'polypeptide(L)' 'MAAAKDAKIKLSKPKTAFLIDGDDRVGALAGIMARLGSAKINATAVTGVCAGMGRYGAILWVKARDVSKAASALGAM' A
#
# COMPACT_ATOMS: atom_id res chain seq x y z
N MET A 1 8.22 -8.46 20.30
CA MET A 1 9.43 -7.61 20.11
C MET A 1 10.73 -8.25 20.59
N ALA A 2 10.70 -9.40 21.30
CA ALA A 2 11.91 -10.11 21.76
C ALA A 2 12.86 -10.44 20.60
N ALA A 3 12.39 -11.16 19.57
CA ALA A 3 13.21 -11.56 18.42
C ALA A 3 13.94 -10.41 17.69
N ALA A 4 13.33 -9.20 17.61
CA ALA A 4 13.99 -8.04 17.00
C ALA A 4 15.06 -7.43 17.91
N LYS A 5 14.84 -7.45 19.23
CA LYS A 5 15.86 -7.04 20.22
C LYS A 5 17.04 -8.01 20.21
N ASP A 6 16.77 -9.31 20.14
CA ASP A 6 17.81 -10.36 20.06
C ASP A 6 18.64 -10.23 18.77
N ALA A 7 17.99 -9.91 17.65
CA ALA A 7 18.64 -9.66 16.37
C ALA A 7 19.30 -8.26 16.25
N LYS A 8 19.23 -7.40 17.29
CA LYS A 8 19.71 -6.00 17.28
C LYS A 8 19.11 -5.15 16.14
N ILE A 9 17.90 -5.47 15.71
CA ILE A 9 17.20 -4.75 14.64
C ILE A 9 16.35 -3.63 15.26
N LYS A 10 16.60 -2.39 14.83
CA LYS A 10 15.81 -1.24 15.26
C LYS A 10 14.47 -1.19 14.50
N LEU A 11 13.38 -1.48 15.20
CA LEU A 11 12.04 -1.40 14.64
C LEU A 11 11.58 0.07 14.52
N SER A 12 10.92 0.38 13.42
CA SER A 12 10.24 1.68 13.22
C SER A 12 8.88 1.70 13.92
N LYS A 13 8.31 2.91 14.07
CA LYS A 13 6.90 3.07 14.47
C LYS A 13 5.97 2.36 13.46
N PRO A 14 4.78 1.91 13.88
CA PRO A 14 3.78 1.35 12.97
C PRO A 14 3.52 2.30 11.80
N LYS A 15 3.51 1.76 10.58
CA LYS A 15 3.19 2.51 9.36
C LYS A 15 1.93 1.94 8.77
N THR A 16 0.91 2.77 8.58
CA THR A 16 -0.33 2.37 7.91
C THR A 16 -0.07 2.09 6.45
N ALA A 17 -0.51 0.92 5.99
CA ALA A 17 -0.44 0.49 4.61
C ALA A 17 -1.86 0.21 4.11
N PHE A 18 -2.05 0.37 2.81
CA PHE A 18 -3.27 -0.07 2.13
C PHE A 18 -2.96 -1.38 1.41
N LEU A 19 -3.79 -2.39 1.64
CA LEU A 19 -3.79 -3.62 0.87
C LEU A 19 -4.74 -3.44 -0.32
N ILE A 20 -4.24 -3.79 -1.50
CA ILE A 20 -4.97 -3.85 -2.75
C ILE A 20 -5.06 -5.33 -3.10
N ASP A 21 -6.26 -5.76 -3.39
CA ASP A 21 -6.57 -7.09 -3.90
C ASP A 21 -7.35 -6.92 -5.22
N GLY A 22 -7.06 -7.75 -6.20
CA GLY A 22 -7.77 -7.74 -7.47
C GLY A 22 -7.23 -8.74 -8.48
N ASP A 23 -7.76 -8.67 -9.69
CA ASP A 23 -7.32 -9.53 -10.78
C ASP A 23 -6.05 -9.00 -11.44
N ASP A 24 -5.14 -9.92 -11.78
CA ASP A 24 -3.92 -9.62 -12.52
C ASP A 24 -4.25 -9.30 -13.97
N ARG A 25 -4.14 -8.02 -14.30
CA ARG A 25 -4.31 -7.47 -15.64
C ARG A 25 -3.38 -6.29 -15.83
N VAL A 26 -3.02 -6.06 -17.09
CA VAL A 26 -2.26 -4.86 -17.47
C VAL A 26 -3.01 -3.62 -16.98
N GLY A 27 -2.32 -2.80 -16.19
CA GLY A 27 -2.86 -1.56 -15.63
C GLY A 27 -3.73 -1.72 -14.38
N ALA A 28 -3.80 -2.89 -13.73
CA ALA A 28 -4.56 -3.08 -12.49
C ALA A 28 -4.19 -2.03 -11.41
N LEU A 29 -2.90 -1.78 -11.23
CA LEU A 29 -2.40 -0.77 -10.28
C LEU A 29 -2.58 0.68 -10.78
N ALA A 30 -2.63 0.89 -12.09
CA ALA A 30 -2.65 2.23 -12.68
C ALA A 30 -3.92 3.00 -12.28
N GLY A 31 -5.07 2.33 -12.20
CA GLY A 31 -6.32 2.94 -11.73
C GLY A 31 -6.23 3.42 -10.28
N ILE A 32 -5.60 2.63 -9.41
CA ILE A 32 -5.39 2.98 -7.99
C ILE A 32 -4.44 4.18 -7.87
N MET A 33 -3.33 4.16 -8.61
CA MET A 33 -2.37 5.27 -8.61
C MET A 33 -2.96 6.55 -9.19
N ALA A 34 -3.84 6.45 -10.21
CA ALA A 34 -4.55 7.59 -10.78
C ALA A 34 -5.54 8.23 -9.77
N ARG A 35 -6.22 7.43 -8.95
CA ARG A 35 -7.10 7.93 -7.88
C ARG A 35 -6.31 8.70 -6.82
N LEU A 36 -5.17 8.16 -6.39
CA LEU A 36 -4.26 8.86 -5.47
C LEU A 36 -3.73 10.17 -6.06
N GLY A 37 -3.31 10.13 -7.34
CA GLY A 37 -2.84 11.30 -8.07
C GLY A 37 -3.92 12.39 -8.17
N SER A 38 -5.16 12.01 -8.47
CA SER A 38 -6.32 12.92 -8.53
C SER A 38 -6.60 13.58 -7.17
N ALA A 39 -6.37 12.86 -6.08
CA ALA A 39 -6.47 13.39 -4.72
C ALA A 39 -5.24 14.23 -4.28
N LYS A 40 -4.24 14.42 -5.16
CA LYS A 40 -2.94 15.05 -4.87
C LYS A 40 -2.18 14.34 -3.74
N ILE A 41 -2.25 13.01 -3.71
CA ILE A 41 -1.56 12.16 -2.73
C ILE A 41 -0.47 11.40 -3.45
N ASN A 42 0.75 11.45 -2.91
CA ASN A 42 1.87 10.68 -3.44
C ASN A 42 2.08 9.38 -2.65
N ALA A 43 2.39 8.30 -3.35
CA ALA A 43 2.80 7.05 -2.73
C ALA A 43 4.24 7.18 -2.25
N THR A 44 4.50 6.78 -1.01
CA THR A 44 5.85 6.69 -0.43
C THR A 44 6.55 5.42 -0.92
N ALA A 45 5.80 4.32 -0.98
CA ALA A 45 6.27 3.02 -1.46
C ALA A 45 5.06 2.23 -1.97
N VAL A 46 5.27 1.41 -2.99
CA VAL A 46 4.30 0.46 -3.51
C VAL A 46 5.01 -0.83 -3.84
N THR A 47 4.46 -1.95 -3.39
CA THR A 47 4.94 -3.29 -3.71
C THR A 47 3.77 -4.09 -4.23
N GLY A 48 3.83 -4.50 -5.50
CA GLY A 48 2.87 -5.40 -6.11
C GLY A 48 3.44 -6.80 -6.26
N VAL A 49 2.58 -7.81 -6.10
CA VAL A 49 2.87 -9.21 -6.34
C VAL A 49 1.74 -9.81 -7.18
N CYS A 50 2.11 -10.64 -8.16
CA CYS A 50 1.15 -11.46 -8.89
C CYS A 50 1.23 -12.88 -8.32
N ALA A 51 0.09 -13.49 -8.06
CA ALA A 51 -0.04 -14.89 -7.72
C ALA A 51 -0.73 -15.62 -8.87
N GLY A 52 -0.34 -16.86 -9.14
CA GLY A 52 -0.96 -17.66 -10.19
C GLY A 52 -2.50 -17.73 -10.07
N MET A 53 -3.15 -18.11 -11.17
CA MET A 53 -4.60 -18.05 -11.38
C MET A 53 -5.16 -16.61 -11.50
N GLY A 54 -4.39 -15.70 -12.11
CA GLY A 54 -4.87 -14.35 -12.43
C GLY A 54 -5.08 -13.47 -11.19
N ARG A 55 -4.39 -13.74 -10.09
CA ARG A 55 -4.53 -12.96 -8.85
C ARG A 55 -3.43 -11.93 -8.73
N TYR A 56 -3.80 -10.75 -8.28
CA TYR A 56 -2.89 -9.64 -8.05
C TYR A 56 -3.13 -9.06 -6.66
N GLY A 57 -2.04 -8.78 -5.96
CA GLY A 57 -2.07 -8.05 -4.70
C GLY A 57 -1.02 -6.96 -4.69
N ALA A 58 -1.32 -5.84 -4.04
CA ALA A 58 -0.30 -4.83 -3.77
C ALA A 58 -0.47 -4.21 -2.40
N ILE A 59 0.64 -3.74 -1.85
CA ILE A 59 0.66 -2.95 -0.63
C ILE A 59 1.25 -1.60 -0.98
N LEU A 60 0.58 -0.52 -0.56
CA LEU A 60 1.10 0.83 -0.68
C LEU A 60 1.11 1.58 0.64
N TRP A 61 2.06 2.50 0.75
CA TRP A 61 2.17 3.43 1.86
C TRP A 61 2.08 4.86 1.35
N VAL A 62 1.42 5.71 2.11
CA VAL A 62 1.40 7.17 1.93
C VAL A 62 2.02 7.84 3.15
N LYS A 63 2.19 9.17 3.13
CA LYS A 63 2.59 9.89 4.33
C LYS A 63 1.50 9.77 5.40
N ALA A 64 1.88 9.68 6.67
CA ALA A 64 0.93 9.51 7.79
C ALA A 64 -0.21 10.54 7.79
N ARG A 65 0.09 11.80 7.45
CA ARG A 65 -0.89 12.89 7.31
C ARG A 65 -1.92 12.69 6.20
N ASP A 66 -1.59 11.92 5.17
CA ASP A 66 -2.41 11.73 3.99
C ASP A 66 -3.21 10.41 4.06
N VAL A 67 -3.05 9.61 5.12
CA VAL A 67 -3.70 8.29 5.27
C VAL A 67 -5.22 8.40 5.21
N SER A 68 -5.84 9.28 5.99
CA SER A 68 -7.30 9.44 5.98
C SER A 68 -7.82 9.88 4.60
N LYS A 69 -7.12 10.82 3.97
CA LYS A 69 -7.48 11.29 2.62
C LYS A 69 -7.30 10.20 1.56
N ALA A 70 -6.25 9.39 1.69
CA ALA A 70 -5.99 8.26 0.80
C ALA A 70 -7.06 7.18 0.96
N ALA A 71 -7.47 6.89 2.20
CA ALA A 71 -8.56 5.96 2.48
C ALA A 71 -9.84 6.39 1.76
N SER A 72 -10.25 7.65 1.90
CA SER A 72 -11.41 8.20 1.19
C SER A 72 -11.27 8.16 -0.33
N ALA A 73 -10.09 8.49 -0.88
CA ALA A 73 -9.86 8.47 -2.32
C ALA A 73 -9.85 7.05 -2.92
N LEU A 74 -9.44 6.06 -2.13
CA LEU A 74 -9.38 4.65 -2.52
C LEU A 74 -10.71 3.92 -2.25
N GLY A 75 -11.60 4.50 -1.44
CA GLY A 75 -12.79 3.81 -0.93
C GLY A 75 -12.46 2.74 0.11
N ALA A 76 -11.27 2.82 0.72
CA ALA A 76 -10.89 1.96 1.85
C ALA A 76 -11.55 2.53 3.12
N MET A 77 -12.30 1.69 3.83
CA MET A 77 -13.00 2.02 5.07
C MET A 77 -12.17 1.67 6.30
#